data_AF-A0A3M1L6N0-F1
#
_entry.id   AF-A0A3M1L6N0-F1
#
_cell.length_a   1.000
_cell.length_b   1.000
_cell.length_c   1.000
_cell.angle_alpha   90.00
_cell.angle_beta   90.00
_cell.angle_gamma   90.00
#
_symmetry.space_group_name_H-M   'P 1'
#
loop_
_entity.id
_entity.type
_entity.pdbx_description
1 polymer ?
#
loop_
_entity_poly.entity_id
_entity_poly.type
_entity_poly.pdbx_seq_one_letter_code
_entity_poly.pdbx_strand_id
1 'polypeptide(L)' 'MSHPLPIPHFQQSTDGYCLPACVRMVLAYLQIERSEAEISHLLGTQTFGTPEHRCRRAPRELREGGDCCR' A
#
# COMPACT_ATOMS: atom_id res chain seq x y z
N MET A 1 -14.51 10.74 -20.75
CA MET A 1 -14.68 11.17 -19.34
C MET A 1 -14.42 9.96 -18.47
N SER A 2 -13.31 9.97 -17.71
CA SER A 2 -12.92 8.87 -16.84
C SER A 2 -13.83 8.88 -15.62
N HIS A 3 -14.62 7.81 -15.41
CA HIS A 3 -15.37 7.67 -14.16
C HIS A 3 -14.38 7.42 -13.01
N PRO A 4 -14.51 8.10 -11.87
CA PRO A 4 -13.64 7.87 -10.73
C PRO A 4 -13.80 6.43 -10.23
N LEU A 5 -12.68 5.74 -9.98
CA LEU A 5 -12.70 4.42 -9.39
C LEU A 5 -13.14 4.53 -7.91
N PRO A 6 -14.01 3.63 -7.41
CA PRO A 6 -14.45 3.63 -6.02
C PRO A 6 -13.35 3.03 -5.12
N ILE A 7 -12.23 3.73 -4.99
CA ILE A 7 -11.10 3.29 -4.17
C ILE A 7 -11.40 3.61 -2.70
N PRO A 8 -11.30 2.63 -1.78
CA PRO A 8 -11.46 2.89 -0.36
C PRO A 8 -10.37 3.86 0.11
N HIS A 9 -10.77 4.89 0.86
CA HIS A 9 -9.84 5.89 1.38
C HIS A 9 -9.29 5.46 2.74
N PHE A 10 -7.95 5.40 2.86
CA PHE A 10 -7.28 5.14 4.12
C PHE A 10 -6.33 6.28 4.48
N GLN A 11 -6.45 6.77 5.71
CA GLN A 11 -5.57 7.82 6.23
C GLN A 11 -4.20 7.23 6.60
N GLN A 12 -3.12 7.92 6.20
CA GLN A 12 -1.76 7.59 6.63
C GLN A 12 -1.64 7.71 8.15
N SER A 13 -0.93 6.78 8.78
CA SER A 13 -0.76 6.78 10.24
C SER A 13 0.21 7.85 10.75
N THR A 14 1.23 8.18 9.94
CA THR A 14 2.29 9.13 10.30
C THR A 14 2.82 9.84 9.06
N ASP A 15 3.53 10.95 9.27
CA ASP A 15 4.25 11.64 8.20
C ASP A 15 5.28 10.71 7.55
N GLY A 16 5.44 10.82 6.23
CA GLY A 16 6.30 9.94 5.43
C GLY A 16 5.65 8.62 4.97
N TYR A 17 4.44 8.29 5.45
CA TYR A 17 3.74 7.04 5.12
C TYR A 17 2.70 7.19 4.00
N CYS A 18 2.78 8.30 3.25
CA CYS A 18 1.86 8.56 2.14
C CYS A 18 1.87 7.45 1.09
N LEU A 19 3.04 6.90 0.75
CA LEU A 19 3.14 5.82 -0.23
C LEU A 19 2.55 4.49 0.28
N PRO A 20 2.90 3.99 1.49
CA PRO A 20 2.21 2.84 2.08
C PRO A 20 0.69 2.99 2.13
N ALA A 21 0.18 4.18 2.49
CA ALA A 21 -1.25 4.45 2.52
C ALA A 21 -1.87 4.38 1.11
N CYS A 22 -1.24 5.00 0.10
CA CYS A 22 -1.68 4.92 -1.29
C CYS A 22 -1.68 3.47 -1.81
N VAL A 23 -0.65 2.69 -1.51
CA VAL A 23 -0.58 1.28 -1.92
C VAL A 23 -1.67 0.47 -1.21
N ARG A 24 -1.94 0.72 0.08
CA ARG A 24 -3.04 0.07 0.81
C ARG A 24 -4.39 0.32 0.16
N MET A 25 -4.67 1.56 -0.25
CA MET A 25 -5.90 1.91 -0.97
C MET A 25 -6.06 1.13 -2.28
N VAL A 26 -4.98 1.02 -3.07
CA VAL A 26 -4.99 0.26 -4.33
C VAL A 26 -5.14 -1.25 -4.09
N LEU A 27 -4.47 -1.81 -3.08
CA LEU A 27 -4.57 -3.23 -2.73
C LEU A 27 -5.98 -3.59 -2.25
N ALA A 28 -6.58 -2.76 -1.40
CA ALA A 28 -7.95 -2.96 -0.94
C ALA A 28 -8.98 -2.86 -2.08
N TYR A 29 -8.78 -1.95 -3.05
CA TYR A 29 -9.58 -1.93 -4.27
C TYR A 29 -9.49 -3.26 -5.06
N LEU A 30 -8.34 -3.93 -5.02
CA LEU A 30 -8.11 -5.25 -5.61
C LEU A 30 -8.52 -6.42 -4.70
N GLN A 31 -9.17 -6.14 -3.55
CA GLN A 31 -9.57 -7.13 -2.55
C GLN A 31 -8.37 -7.88 -1.91
N ILE A 32 -7.21 -7.22 -1.86
CA ILE A 32 -6.01 -7.70 -1.17
C ILE A 32 -5.89 -6.92 0.13
N GLU A 33 -6.21 -7.57 1.25
CA GLU A 33 -6.09 -6.97 2.57
C GLU A 33 -4.64 -7.03 3.06
N ARG A 34 -4.07 -5.87 3.35
CA ARG A 34 -2.74 -5.71 3.96
C ARG A 34 -2.73 -4.49 4.87
N SER A 35 -2.06 -4.62 6.01
CA SER A 35 -1.86 -3.51 6.92
C SER A 35 -0.83 -2.51 6.37
N GLU A 36 -0.93 -1.26 6.81
CA GLU A 36 0.05 -0.22 6.44
C GLU A 36 1.46 -0.56 6.93
N ALA A 37 1.57 -1.26 8.07
CA ALA A 37 2.84 -1.73 8.62
C ALA A 37 3.50 -2.77 7.71
N GLU A 38 2.77 -3.78 7.26
CA GLU A 38 3.30 -4.78 6.31
C GLU A 38 3.74 -4.13 5.00
N ILE A 39 2.93 -3.22 4.47
CA ILE A 39 3.25 -2.50 3.23
C ILE A 39 4.50 -1.63 3.44
N SER A 40 4.61 -0.92 4.56
CA SER A 40 5.78 -0.10 4.87
C SER A 40 7.06 -0.94 4.95
N HIS A 41 7.00 -2.13 5.56
CA HIS A 41 8.11 -3.05 5.67
C HIS A 41 8.54 -3.59 4.30
N LEU A 42 7.57 -4.03 3.49
CA LEU A 42 7.81 -4.50 2.12
C LEU A 42 8.42 -3.41 1.24
N LEU A 43 7.89 -2.18 1.32
CA LEU A 43 8.39 -1.03 0.58
C LEU A 43 9.69 -0.45 1.15
N GLY A 44 10.16 -0.91 2.31
CA GLY A 44 11.32 -0.32 2.99
C GLY A 44 11.13 1.16 3.30
N THR A 45 9.92 1.54 3.69
CA THR A 45 9.57 2.92 4.05
C THR A 45 10.26 3.30 5.35
N GLN A 46 10.86 4.47 5.36
CA GLN A 46 11.49 5.06 6.52
C GLN A 46 10.59 6.15 7.09
N THR A 47 10.91 6.66 8.28
CA THR A 47 10.16 7.72 8.96
C THR A 47 10.02 9.01 8.13
N PHE A 48 10.91 9.27 7.19
CA PHE A 48 10.84 10.45 6.32
C PHE A 48 10.30 10.16 4.90
N GLY A 49 9.95 8.90 4.59
CA GLY A 49 9.43 8.53 3.27
C GLY A 49 9.93 7.20 2.74
N THR A 50 9.42 6.83 1.56
CA THR A 50 9.89 5.68 0.78
C THR A 50 10.87 6.13 -0.31
N PRO A 51 12.04 5.48 -0.47
CA PRO A 51 12.95 5.78 -1.57
C PRO A 51 12.32 5.52 -2.95
N GLU A 52 12.52 6.43 -3.91
CA GLU A 52 11.90 6.37 -5.25
C GLU A 52 12.12 5.04 -5.98
N HIS A 53 13.32 4.46 -5.84
CA HIS A 53 13.67 3.20 -6.50
C HIS A 53 12.81 2.01 -6.00
N ARG A 54 12.27 2.08 -4.78
CA ARG A 54 11.32 1.08 -4.26
C ARG A 54 9.88 1.34 -4.68
N CYS A 55 9.53 2.57 -5.05
CA CYS A 55 8.24 2.87 -5.69
C CYS A 55 8.10 2.19 -7.05
N ARG A 56 9.17 2.26 -7.87
CA ARG A 56 9.18 1.67 -9.22
C ARG A 56 9.23 0.15 -9.20
N ARG A 57 9.76 -0.43 -8.12
CA ARG A 57 9.94 -1.87 -7.95
C ARG A 57 9.12 -2.34 -6.74
N ALA A 58 7.80 -2.39 -6.92
CA ALA A 58 6.91 -3.02 -5.96
C ALA A 58 7.36 -4.48 -5.74
N PRO A 59 7.63 -4.89 -4.49
CA PRO A 59 7.93 -6.28 -4.16
C PRO A 59 6.82 -7.21 -4.66
N ARG A 60 7.17 -8.40 -5.17
CA ARG A 60 6.16 -9.39 -5.62
C ARG A 60 5.25 -9.82 -4.47
N GLU A 61 5.81 -9.82 -3.28
CA GLU A 61 5.23 -10.14 -1.99
C GLU A 61 4.05 -9.21 -1.62
N LEU A 62 3.90 -8.04 -2.26
CA LEU A 62 2.71 -7.18 -2.09
C LEU A 62 1.45 -7.79 -2.72
N ARG A 63 1.59 -8.65 -3.72
CA ARG A 63 0.47 -9.28 -4.45
C ARG A 63 0.04 -10.61 -3.86
N GLU A 64 0.90 -11.22 -3.07
CA GLU A 64 0.65 -12.49 -2.39
C GLU A 64 -0.20 -12.21 -1.15
N GLY A 65 -1.44 -11.74 -1.34
CA GLY A 65 -2.39 -11.49 -0.25
C GLY A 65 -2.44 -12.69 0.69
N GLY A 66 -2.14 -12.47 1.97
CA GLY A 66 -2.24 -13.52 2.97
C GLY A 66 -3.69 -13.96 3.07
N ASP A 67 -3.90 -15.26 2.92
CA ASP A 67 -5.16 -15.93 3.23
C ASP A 67 -5.54 -15.63 4.69
N CYS A 68 -6.31 -14.57 4.91
CA CYS A 68 -6.88 -14.26 6.21
C CYS A 68 -8.41 -14.19 6.11
N CYS A 69 -8.99 -15.24 5.53
CA CYS A 69 -10.40 -15.62 5.65
C CYS A 69 -10.49 -17.16 5.54
N ARG A 70 -10.11 -17.86 6.60
CA ARG A 70 -10.71 -19.15 6.94
C ARG A 70 -11.15 -19.09 8.40
#